data_AF-A0A401PVJ2-F1
#
_entry.id   AF-A0A401PVJ2-F1
#
_cell.length_a   1.000
_cell.length_b   1.000
_cell.length_c   1.000
_cell.angle_alpha   90.00
_cell.angle_beta   90.00
_cell.angle_gamma   90.00
#
_symmetry.space_group_name_H-M   'P 1'
#
loop_
_entity.id
_entity.type
_entity.pdbx_description
1 polymer ?
#
loop_
_entity_poly.entity_id
_entity_poly.type
_entity_poly.pdbx_seq_one_letter_code
_entity_poly.pdbx_strand_id
1 'polypeptide(L)'
;KNEYIFTLLQENSNHLLLGLRVSSDKLHFEFSPGEHPYSHRKRVTFRDLYLADRHWHTLVLAVTTDIVSLTVDCCPPIDMFLDIPFPEHLNTARSEFHIGSRRRRKGLFTGLLRQLVLLPGSDAARRICPNPKPRLAALSIPKLLTELPLKPSETDIVKHPYEAEVKVTVGSHPSCTEIEAGRLWLDVINKGLFICDGKTWVPILQAKERLDYLEDYQNLVTNSETLDVEVFEIPNIGLFAATANKKPWPGSTIFKWSDGKFEPYQNITTYEAQAWKHFFIGPQVFLAVANFEKNERNQEYSVIYRWSRRKLRFVLYQRLATHSARDWEAFQISGETFLAVANHREGDNHNIDSIIYKWNPNTRLFERNQTIPTSGAYDWEFFTIGPYSFLVVANTFNGTSTRIYSRIYIQLGGMFRLFQSIPVSSQLPCSLKQLIKE
;
A
#
# COMPACT_ATOMS: atom_id res chain seq x y z
N LYS A 1 1.42 -8.21 36.76
CA LYS A 1 0.01 -7.72 36.76
C LYS A 1 -0.71 -8.45 35.63
N ASN A 2 -1.93 -8.95 35.83
CA ASN A 2 -2.65 -9.70 34.79
C ASN A 2 -3.68 -8.79 34.11
N GLU A 3 -3.50 -8.55 32.82
CA GLU A 3 -4.30 -7.64 32.02
C GLU A 3 -4.67 -8.31 30.70
N TYR A 4 -5.83 -8.02 30.15
CA TYR A 4 -6.27 -8.57 28.87
C TYR A 4 -6.03 -7.55 27.77
N ILE A 5 -5.36 -8.01 26.70
CA ILE A 5 -5.28 -7.27 25.45
C ILE A 5 -6.68 -7.24 24.81
N PHE A 6 -7.33 -8.40 24.75
CA PHE A 6 -8.74 -8.49 24.40
C PHE A 6 -9.42 -9.69 25.08
N THR A 7 -10.74 -9.63 25.17
CA THR A 7 -11.60 -10.75 25.56
C THR A 7 -12.90 -10.71 24.76
N LEU A 8 -13.35 -11.88 24.30
CA LEU A 8 -14.68 -12.12 23.76
C LEU A 8 -15.51 -12.86 24.82
N LEU A 9 -16.54 -12.22 25.33
CA LEU A 9 -17.43 -12.75 26.36
C LEU A 9 -18.81 -12.99 25.77
N GLN A 10 -19.49 -14.06 26.16
CA GLN A 10 -20.89 -14.26 25.82
C GLN A 10 -21.77 -13.32 26.65
N GLU A 11 -22.72 -12.65 25.99
CA GLU A 11 -23.65 -11.69 26.58
C GLU A 11 -24.47 -12.37 27.71
N ASN A 12 -24.67 -11.66 28.82
CA ASN A 12 -25.41 -12.11 30.02
C ASN A 12 -24.80 -13.24 30.87
N SER A 13 -23.83 -14.02 30.38
CA SER A 13 -23.20 -15.11 31.15
C SER A 13 -21.80 -14.78 31.68
N ASN A 14 -21.16 -13.70 31.19
CA ASN A 14 -19.73 -13.40 31.42
C ASN A 14 -18.80 -14.59 31.09
N HIS A 15 -19.27 -15.54 30.29
CA HIS A 15 -18.51 -16.71 29.89
C HIS A 15 -17.47 -16.30 28.85
N LEU A 16 -16.19 -16.60 29.08
CA LEU A 16 -15.12 -16.26 28.15
C LEU A 16 -15.05 -17.28 27.02
N LEU A 17 -15.25 -16.80 25.80
CA LEU A 17 -15.08 -17.59 24.57
C LEU A 17 -13.62 -17.58 24.12
N LEU A 18 -13.02 -16.39 24.08
CA LEU A 18 -11.65 -16.18 23.63
C LEU A 18 -11.01 -15.04 24.42
N GLY A 19 -9.73 -15.15 24.78
CA GLY A 19 -9.03 -14.06 25.43
C GLY A 19 -7.52 -14.16 25.29
N LEU A 20 -6.89 -13.00 25.14
CA LEU A 20 -5.44 -12.87 25.15
C LEU A 20 -5.03 -12.05 26.37
N ARG A 21 -4.35 -12.70 27.30
CA ARG A 21 -3.96 -12.11 28.58
C ARG A 21 -2.46 -11.95 28.67
N VAL A 22 -2.01 -10.76 28.98
CA VAL A 22 -0.61 -10.46 29.26
C VAL A 22 -0.36 -10.41 30.77
N SER A 23 0.80 -10.94 31.17
CA SER A 23 1.40 -10.78 32.48
C SER A 23 2.87 -10.37 32.32
N SER A 24 3.60 -10.13 33.41
CA SER A 24 4.95 -9.55 33.40
C SER A 24 5.91 -10.16 32.38
N ASP A 25 5.86 -11.48 32.23
CA ASP A 25 6.78 -12.30 31.46
C ASP A 25 6.05 -13.38 30.63
N LYS A 26 4.71 -13.37 30.62
CA LYS A 26 3.91 -14.43 30.00
C LYS A 26 2.76 -13.87 29.21
N LEU A 27 2.49 -14.52 28.09
CA LEU A 27 1.28 -14.34 27.30
C LEU A 27 0.43 -15.60 27.44
N HIS A 28 -0.84 -15.42 27.80
CA HIS A 28 -1.80 -16.51 27.90
C HIS A 28 -2.85 -16.36 26.82
N PHE A 29 -2.95 -17.36 25.96
CA PHE A 29 -4.07 -17.52 25.06
C PHE A 29 -5.10 -18.44 25.71
N GLU A 30 -6.34 -17.98 25.84
CA GLU A 30 -7.39 -18.66 26.59
C GLU A 30 -8.63 -18.81 25.70
N PHE A 31 -9.17 -20.02 25.64
CA PHE A 31 -10.35 -20.33 24.83
C PHE A 31 -11.23 -21.38 25.52
N SER A 32 -12.51 -21.43 25.14
CA SER A 32 -13.47 -22.42 25.64
C SER A 32 -13.90 -23.33 24.48
N PRO A 33 -13.59 -24.64 24.52
CA PRO A 33 -13.79 -25.55 23.39
C PRO A 33 -15.26 -25.97 23.16
N GLY A 34 -16.22 -25.52 23.96
CA GLY A 34 -17.63 -25.86 23.80
C GLY A 34 -18.59 -24.76 24.23
N GLU A 35 -19.79 -24.75 23.64
CA GLU A 35 -20.83 -23.72 23.84
C GLU A 35 -21.53 -23.77 25.20
N HIS A 36 -21.25 -24.79 26.02
CA HIS A 36 -21.86 -24.91 27.34
C HIS A 36 -21.13 -24.05 28.38
N PRO A 37 -21.87 -23.33 29.27
CA PRO A 37 -21.29 -22.46 30.30
C PRO A 37 -20.34 -23.15 31.27
N TYR A 38 -20.43 -24.48 31.38
CA TYR A 38 -19.61 -25.34 32.24
C TYR A 38 -18.36 -25.90 31.52
N SER A 39 -18.12 -25.56 30.26
CA SER A 39 -16.93 -26.02 29.55
C SER A 39 -15.67 -25.46 30.22
N HIS A 40 -14.72 -26.35 30.53
CA HIS A 40 -13.48 -25.94 31.19
C HIS A 40 -12.62 -25.11 30.24
N ARG A 41 -12.40 -23.85 30.63
CA ARG A 41 -11.48 -22.93 29.95
C ARG A 41 -10.11 -23.56 29.77
N LYS A 42 -9.62 -23.55 28.53
CA LYS A 42 -8.27 -23.96 28.17
C LYS A 42 -7.36 -22.74 28.13
N ARG A 43 -6.07 -22.99 28.40
CA ARG A 43 -5.06 -21.93 28.50
C ARG A 43 -3.73 -22.42 27.97
N VAL A 44 -3.27 -21.81 26.89
CA VAL A 44 -1.89 -21.91 26.40
C VAL A 44 -1.08 -20.78 27.02
N THR A 45 0.12 -21.07 27.51
CA THR A 45 0.98 -20.08 28.16
C THR A 45 2.36 -20.06 27.52
N PHE A 46 2.69 -18.94 26.90
CA PHE A 46 4.03 -18.61 26.45
C PHE A 46 4.77 -17.91 27.59
N ARG A 47 6.01 -18.32 27.85
CA ARG A 47 6.87 -17.80 28.93
C ARG A 47 8.07 -17.07 28.34
N ASP A 48 8.78 -16.32 29.17
CA ASP A 48 10.06 -15.69 28.86
C ASP A 48 10.00 -14.68 27.70
N LEU A 49 8.87 -13.94 27.59
CA LEU A 49 8.63 -13.00 26.49
C LEU A 49 9.09 -11.57 26.75
N TYR A 50 9.42 -11.21 27.99
CA TYR A 50 9.95 -9.91 28.42
C TYR A 50 9.26 -8.64 27.84
N LEU A 51 7.95 -8.69 27.61
CA LEU A 51 7.16 -7.62 26.94
C LEU A 51 6.99 -6.31 27.75
N ALA A 52 7.46 -6.29 29.00
CA ALA A 52 7.28 -5.19 29.93
C ALA A 52 8.54 -4.31 30.05
N ASP A 53 9.26 -4.12 28.95
CA ASP A 53 10.55 -3.42 28.89
C ASP A 53 10.43 -1.92 28.53
N ARG A 54 9.20 -1.43 28.34
CA ARG A 54 8.84 -0.06 27.89
C ARG A 54 9.11 0.23 26.41
N HIS A 55 9.23 -0.79 25.57
CA HIS A 55 9.28 -0.63 24.11
C HIS A 55 7.98 -1.11 23.44
N TRP A 56 7.82 -0.74 22.17
CA TRP A 56 6.76 -1.29 21.33
C TRP A 56 7.13 -2.71 20.91
N HIS A 57 6.22 -3.65 21.15
CA HIS A 57 6.34 -5.03 20.68
C HIS A 57 5.31 -5.35 19.62
N THR A 58 5.70 -6.18 18.65
CA THR A 58 4.79 -6.77 17.68
C THR A 58 4.49 -8.21 18.07
N LEU A 59 3.23 -8.53 18.29
CA LEU A 59 2.78 -9.88 18.65
C LEU A 59 1.89 -10.41 17.52
N VAL A 60 2.26 -11.58 16.98
CA VAL A 60 1.41 -12.32 16.04
C VAL A 60 1.12 -13.69 16.63
N LEU A 61 -0.16 -13.95 16.89
CA LEU A 61 -0.63 -15.24 17.38
C LEU A 61 -1.45 -15.92 16.27
N ALA A 62 -0.92 -17.01 15.71
CA ALA A 62 -1.63 -17.85 14.76
C ALA A 62 -2.16 -19.09 15.47
N VAL A 63 -3.44 -19.42 15.23
CA VAL A 63 -4.14 -20.53 15.90
C VAL A 63 -4.66 -21.46 14.81
N THR A 64 -4.28 -22.72 14.89
CA THR A 64 -4.80 -23.83 14.07
C THR A 64 -5.54 -24.82 14.99
N THR A 65 -6.08 -25.90 14.43
CA THR A 65 -6.75 -26.94 15.19
C THR A 65 -5.88 -27.48 16.32
N ASP A 66 -4.60 -27.75 16.05
CA ASP A 66 -3.74 -28.47 17.01
C ASP A 66 -2.55 -27.64 17.52
N ILE A 67 -2.27 -26.48 16.90
CA ILE A 67 -1.07 -25.68 17.16
C ILE A 67 -1.43 -24.21 17.37
N VAL A 68 -0.81 -23.61 18.38
CA VAL A 68 -0.79 -22.16 18.59
C VAL A 68 0.64 -21.66 18.44
N SER A 69 0.87 -20.83 17.44
CA SER A 69 2.17 -20.25 17.10
C SER A 69 2.21 -18.79 17.54
N LEU A 70 3.21 -18.41 18.34
CA LEU A 70 3.46 -17.03 18.75
C LEU A 70 4.74 -16.51 18.12
N THR A 71 4.62 -15.47 17.30
CA THR A 71 5.75 -14.66 16.82
C THR A 71 5.81 -13.39 17.67
N VAL A 72 6.95 -13.13 18.28
CA VAL A 72 7.23 -11.86 18.98
C VAL A 72 8.31 -11.13 18.20
N ASP A 73 8.06 -9.87 17.86
CA ASP A 73 9.08 -8.99 17.30
C ASP A 73 9.73 -9.56 16.03
N CYS A 74 8.93 -10.26 15.22
CA CYS A 74 9.34 -10.87 13.96
C CYS A 74 10.47 -11.92 14.07
N CYS A 75 10.74 -12.40 15.29
CA CYS A 75 11.58 -13.55 15.55
C CYS A 75 10.88 -14.86 15.10
N PRO A 76 11.62 -15.96 14.92
CA PRO A 76 11.03 -17.27 14.63
C PRO A 76 9.89 -17.62 15.61
N PRO A 77 8.78 -18.21 15.12
CA PRO A 77 7.62 -18.50 15.94
C PRO A 77 7.92 -19.55 17.02
N ILE A 78 7.27 -19.39 18.17
CA ILE A 78 7.23 -20.38 19.25
C ILE A 78 5.92 -21.15 19.10
N ASP A 79 6.02 -22.44 18.80
CA ASP A 79 4.86 -23.31 18.61
C ASP A 79 4.50 -24.06 19.90
N MET A 80 3.21 -24.07 20.23
CA MET A 80 2.65 -24.81 21.35
C MET A 80 1.55 -25.75 20.83
N PHE A 81 1.64 -27.03 21.18
CA PHE A 81 0.62 -28.02 20.83
C PHE A 81 -0.55 -27.97 21.82
N LEU A 82 -1.76 -28.12 21.28
CA LEU A 82 -3.00 -28.12 22.04
C LEU A 82 -3.37 -29.54 22.47
N ASP A 83 -3.51 -29.76 23.77
CA ASP A 83 -4.04 -31.03 24.30
C ASP A 83 -5.53 -31.26 23.92
N ILE A 84 -6.25 -30.17 23.64
CA ILE A 84 -7.63 -30.18 23.15
C ILE A 84 -7.68 -29.25 21.95
N PRO A 85 -8.18 -29.71 20.79
CA PRO A 85 -8.15 -28.93 19.57
C PRO A 85 -8.93 -27.63 19.72
N PHE A 86 -8.44 -26.58 19.06
CA PHE A 86 -9.17 -25.35 18.89
C PHE A 86 -10.42 -25.63 18.03
N PRO A 87 -11.61 -25.12 18.41
CA PRO A 87 -12.84 -25.43 17.69
C PRO A 87 -12.81 -24.91 16.25
N GLU A 88 -13.23 -25.76 15.31
CA GLU A 88 -13.35 -25.40 13.88
C GLU A 88 -14.33 -24.24 13.65
N HIS A 89 -15.32 -24.11 14.54
CA HIS A 89 -16.29 -23.03 14.53
C HIS A 89 -16.38 -22.39 15.92
N LEU A 90 -16.11 -21.08 15.99
CA LEU A 90 -16.34 -20.28 17.18
C LEU A 90 -17.60 -19.43 16.98
N ASN A 91 -18.69 -19.80 17.64
CA ASN A 91 -19.93 -19.04 17.60
C ASN A 91 -19.78 -17.74 18.38
N THR A 92 -19.81 -16.60 17.69
CA THR A 92 -19.68 -15.27 18.27
C THR A 92 -21.02 -14.52 18.36
N ALA A 93 -22.16 -15.20 18.15
CA ALA A 93 -23.46 -14.57 18.28
C ALA A 93 -23.69 -14.10 19.71
N ARG A 94 -24.27 -12.90 19.88
CA ARG A 94 -24.57 -12.31 21.20
C ARG A 94 -23.36 -12.34 22.14
N SER A 95 -22.24 -11.82 21.64
CA SER A 95 -20.99 -11.75 22.38
C SER A 95 -20.48 -10.32 22.42
N GLU A 96 -19.92 -9.93 23.55
CA GLU A 96 -19.27 -8.64 23.76
C GLU A 96 -17.76 -8.76 23.59
N PHE A 97 -17.19 -7.88 22.78
CA PHE A 97 -15.75 -7.80 22.57
C PHE A 97 -15.16 -6.63 23.37
N HIS A 98 -14.30 -6.95 24.33
CA HIS A 98 -13.65 -5.98 25.20
C HIS A 98 -12.18 -5.88 24.83
N ILE A 99 -11.67 -4.66 24.71
CA ILE A 99 -10.27 -4.36 24.38
C ILE A 99 -9.63 -3.64 25.56
N GLY A 100 -8.47 -4.12 26.00
CA GLY A 100 -7.70 -3.46 27.05
C GLY A 100 -8.43 -3.41 28.39
N SER A 101 -8.54 -4.55 29.08
CA SER A 101 -9.24 -4.63 30.36
C SER A 101 -8.37 -5.20 31.49
N ARG A 102 -8.63 -4.75 32.71
CA ARG A 102 -8.08 -5.35 33.94
C ARG A 102 -9.19 -6.10 34.67
N ARG A 103 -8.86 -7.23 35.28
CA ARG A 103 -9.81 -8.18 35.92
C ARG A 103 -10.75 -7.57 36.98
N ARG A 104 -10.50 -6.34 37.49
CA ARG A 104 -11.46 -5.61 38.32
C ARG A 104 -12.34 -4.79 37.38
N ARG A 105 -13.67 -4.91 37.49
CA ARG A 105 -14.74 -4.28 36.66
C ARG A 105 -14.61 -2.76 36.36
N LYS A 106 -13.57 -2.08 36.83
CA LYS A 106 -13.28 -0.64 36.60
C LYS A 106 -11.81 -0.34 36.29
N GLY A 107 -10.97 -1.34 36.06
CA GLY A 107 -9.54 -1.12 35.78
C GLY A 107 -9.26 -1.08 34.28
N LEU A 108 -8.62 0.00 33.84
CA LEU A 108 -8.10 0.15 32.48
C LEU A 108 -6.80 -0.64 32.31
N PHE A 109 -6.54 -1.13 31.09
CA PHE A 109 -5.24 -1.68 30.69
C PHE A 109 -4.16 -0.61 30.88
N THR A 110 -3.02 -1.01 31.44
CA THR A 110 -1.98 -0.05 31.87
C THR A 110 -0.95 0.27 30.80
N GLY A 111 -0.99 -0.41 29.65
CA GLY A 111 -0.14 -0.15 28.49
C GLY A 111 -0.84 0.62 27.38
N LEU A 112 -0.11 0.86 26.29
CA LEU A 112 -0.66 1.40 25.05
C LEU A 112 -0.90 0.23 24.08
N LEU A 113 -2.11 0.17 23.51
CA LEU A 113 -2.44 -0.75 22.42
C LEU A 113 -2.65 0.07 21.16
N ARG A 114 -1.70 -0.03 20.22
CA ARG A 114 -1.74 0.75 18.98
C ARG A 114 -2.68 0.15 17.94
N GLN A 115 -2.59 -1.17 17.75
CA GLN A 115 -3.34 -1.87 16.72
C GLN A 115 -3.63 -3.28 17.20
N LEU A 116 -4.87 -3.72 17.01
CA LEU A 116 -5.30 -5.10 17.21
C LEU A 116 -6.01 -5.53 15.91
N VAL A 117 -5.46 -6.54 15.25
CA VAL A 117 -6.03 -7.11 14.03
C VAL A 117 -6.37 -8.57 14.29
N LEU A 118 -7.61 -8.95 14.02
CA LEU A 118 -8.05 -10.35 14.04
C LEU A 118 -8.34 -10.77 12.59
N LEU A 119 -7.61 -11.76 12.10
CA LEU A 119 -7.78 -12.28 10.74
C LEU A 119 -8.28 -13.72 10.79
N PRO A 120 -9.46 -14.04 10.24
CA PRO A 120 -9.88 -15.42 10.10
C PRO A 120 -9.04 -16.15 9.04
N GLY A 121 -8.66 -17.40 9.32
CA GLY A 121 -8.10 -18.33 8.33
C GLY A 121 -6.74 -17.96 7.71
N SER A 122 -5.97 -17.04 8.30
CA SER A 122 -4.65 -16.68 7.78
C SER A 122 -3.62 -16.41 8.87
N ASP A 123 -2.41 -16.93 8.69
CA ASP A 123 -1.24 -16.53 9.47
C ASP A 123 -0.80 -15.13 9.01
N ALA A 124 -0.99 -14.15 9.89
CA ALA A 124 -0.64 -12.76 9.64
C ALA A 124 0.87 -12.48 9.72
N ALA A 125 1.68 -13.45 10.17
CA ALA A 125 3.10 -13.23 10.47
C ALA A 125 3.84 -12.72 9.23
N ARG A 126 3.60 -13.30 8.05
CA ARG A 126 4.24 -12.85 6.80
C ARG A 126 3.81 -11.45 6.34
N ARG A 127 2.63 -10.96 6.77
CA ARG A 127 2.13 -9.62 6.43
C ARG A 127 2.64 -8.55 7.41
N ILE A 128 2.73 -8.92 8.69
CA ILE A 128 3.11 -8.01 9.78
C ILE A 128 4.62 -7.98 9.98
N CYS A 129 5.29 -9.10 9.72
CA CYS A 129 6.72 -9.31 9.88
C CYS A 129 7.41 -9.68 8.56
N PRO A 130 7.45 -8.75 7.57
CA PRO A 130 8.20 -8.99 6.34
C PRO A 130 9.73 -8.96 6.57
N ASN A 131 10.19 -8.44 7.71
CA ASN A 131 11.61 -8.36 8.07
C ASN A 131 11.83 -8.90 9.50
N PRO A 132 12.84 -9.77 9.72
CA PRO A 132 13.15 -10.33 11.04
C PRO A 132 13.78 -9.33 12.03
N LYS A 133 14.03 -8.07 11.62
CA LYS A 133 14.53 -7.01 12.51
C LYS A 133 13.36 -6.19 13.10
N PRO A 134 12.95 -6.42 14.35
CA PRO A 134 11.77 -5.79 14.96
C PRO A 134 11.82 -4.26 15.06
N ARG A 135 13.02 -3.71 15.18
CA ARG A 135 13.20 -2.26 15.21
C ARG A 135 12.72 -1.59 13.93
N LEU A 136 12.82 -2.25 12.77
CA LEU A 136 12.37 -1.70 11.49
C LEU A 136 10.83 -1.62 11.40
N ALA A 137 10.15 -2.62 11.96
CA ALA A 137 8.69 -2.58 12.11
C ALA A 137 8.24 -1.44 13.05
N ALA A 138 9.02 -1.11 14.08
CA ALA A 138 8.77 0.05 14.94
C ALA A 138 9.19 1.40 14.33
N LEU A 139 10.26 1.44 13.52
CA LEU A 139 10.78 2.65 12.85
C LEU A 139 9.96 3.08 11.63
N SER A 140 9.13 2.17 11.10
CA SER A 140 8.12 2.50 10.09
C SER A 140 6.96 3.36 10.63
N ILE A 141 6.96 3.71 11.93
CA ILE A 141 6.00 4.63 12.56
C ILE A 141 6.45 6.08 12.35
N PRO A 142 5.74 6.91 11.57
CA PRO A 142 5.96 8.35 11.58
C PRO A 142 5.84 8.89 13.01
N LYS A 143 6.79 9.74 13.47
CA LYS A 143 6.79 10.33 14.82
C LYS A 143 5.44 10.93 15.26
N LEU A 144 4.62 11.39 14.30
CA LEU A 144 3.26 11.87 14.52
C LEU A 144 2.32 10.85 15.20
N LEU A 145 2.52 9.55 14.97
CA LEU A 145 1.69 8.49 15.54
C LEU A 145 2.15 8.06 16.94
N THR A 146 3.36 8.41 17.36
CA THR A 146 3.86 8.20 18.73
C THR A 146 3.39 9.27 19.72
N GLU A 147 2.82 10.38 19.24
CA GLU A 147 2.44 11.55 20.05
C GLU A 147 0.92 11.70 20.28
N LEU A 148 0.12 10.66 19.99
CA LEU A 148 -1.32 10.67 20.30
C LEU A 148 -1.57 10.22 21.75
N PRO A 149 -2.49 10.89 22.50
CA PRO A 149 -3.53 11.80 22.00
C PRO A 149 -3.08 13.28 21.98
N LEU A 150 -3.41 13.96 20.88
CA LEU A 150 -3.30 15.42 20.72
C LEU A 150 -3.99 16.11 21.92
N LYS A 151 -3.22 16.72 22.81
CA LYS A 151 -3.74 17.78 23.69
C LYS A 151 -3.72 19.06 22.85
N PRO A 152 -4.89 19.66 22.54
CA PRO A 152 -4.88 20.96 21.89
C PRO A 152 -4.44 22.00 22.92
N SER A 153 -3.29 22.64 22.72
CA SER A 153 -3.03 23.93 23.34
C SER A 153 -3.66 25.00 22.45
N GLU A 154 -4.66 25.70 23.00
CA GLU A 154 -5.15 26.94 22.42
C GLU A 154 -3.97 27.90 22.30
N THR A 155 -3.84 28.55 21.15
CA THR A 155 -2.75 29.45 20.75
C THR A 155 -1.45 28.73 20.37
N ASP A 156 -1.43 28.17 19.16
CA ASP A 156 -0.24 28.33 18.33
C ASP A 156 -0.56 28.19 16.84
N ILE A 157 -0.01 29.14 16.09
CA ILE A 157 -0.06 29.26 14.64
C ILE A 157 0.44 27.95 14.03
N VAL A 158 -0.36 27.34 13.15
CA VAL A 158 -0.02 26.08 12.45
C VAL A 158 1.25 26.27 11.63
N LYS A 159 2.41 26.04 12.25
CA LYS A 159 3.67 25.75 11.57
C LYS A 159 3.76 24.25 11.42
N HIS A 160 3.59 23.77 10.20
CA HIS A 160 3.76 22.38 9.82
C HIS A 160 5.22 21.93 10.07
N PRO A 161 5.51 21.02 11.01
CA PRO A 161 6.89 20.64 11.35
C PRO A 161 7.49 19.57 10.41
N TYR A 162 6.87 19.29 9.26
CA TYR A 162 7.10 18.08 8.46
C TYR A 162 7.87 18.27 7.14
N GLU A 163 8.60 19.38 6.96
CA GLU A 163 9.58 19.47 5.87
C GLU A 163 10.87 18.72 6.24
N ALA A 164 10.81 17.39 6.29
CA ALA A 164 12.03 16.59 6.16
C ALA A 164 12.29 16.42 4.66
N GLU A 165 13.38 16.96 4.14
CA GLU A 165 13.82 16.66 2.78
C GLU A 165 14.33 15.21 2.71
N VAL A 166 14.00 14.47 1.65
CA VAL A 166 14.76 13.26 1.28
C VAL A 166 16.15 13.75 0.93
N LYS A 167 17.15 13.33 1.71
CA LYS A 167 18.54 13.48 1.28
C LYS A 167 18.68 12.57 0.07
N VAL A 168 18.72 13.13 -1.12
CA VAL A 168 19.14 12.44 -2.33
C VAL A 168 20.63 12.66 -2.46
N THR A 169 21.39 11.58 -2.49
CA THR A 169 22.83 11.68 -2.76
C THR A 169 23.17 10.87 -4.00
N VAL A 170 24.07 11.42 -4.80
CA VAL A 170 24.71 10.70 -5.90
C VAL A 170 25.98 10.09 -5.30
N GLY A 171 25.89 8.86 -4.82
CA GLY A 171 27.04 8.05 -4.41
C GLY A 171 27.71 8.38 -3.06
N SER A 172 27.34 9.46 -2.37
CA SER A 172 27.82 9.70 -1.00
C SER A 172 26.84 9.11 0.01
N HIS A 173 27.28 8.09 0.74
CA HIS A 173 26.50 7.48 1.81
C HIS A 173 26.29 8.49 2.96
N PRO A 174 25.07 9.03 3.17
CA PRO A 174 24.86 10.05 4.18
C PRO A 174 25.00 9.45 5.59
N SER A 175 25.33 10.27 6.59
CA SER A 175 25.31 9.81 7.99
C SER A 175 23.87 9.50 8.41
N CYS A 176 23.66 8.33 9.01
CA CYS A 176 22.42 8.00 9.71
C CYS A 176 22.67 8.10 11.21
N THR A 177 22.09 9.13 11.84
CA THR A 177 22.12 9.32 13.29
C THR A 177 20.69 9.44 13.84
N GLU A 178 20.51 9.60 15.15
CA GLU A 178 19.18 9.81 15.76
C GLU A 178 18.44 11.01 15.17
N ILE A 179 19.17 11.98 14.59
CA ILE A 179 18.60 13.16 13.90
C ILE A 179 17.92 12.75 12.59
N GLU A 180 18.51 11.82 11.86
CA GLU A 180 18.00 11.30 10.58
C GLU A 180 17.05 10.10 10.75
N ALA A 181 16.84 9.61 11.97
CA ALA A 181 15.98 8.44 12.23
C ALA A 181 14.58 8.61 11.59
N GLY A 182 14.18 7.62 10.80
CA GLY A 182 12.90 7.58 10.08
C GLY A 182 12.90 8.33 8.73
N ARG A 183 13.99 9.00 8.33
CA ARG A 183 14.11 9.59 6.99
C ARG A 183 14.41 8.51 5.95
N LEU A 184 13.92 8.73 4.73
CA LEU A 184 14.32 7.94 3.56
C LEU A 184 15.56 8.54 2.88
N TRP A 185 16.41 7.67 2.36
CA TRP A 185 17.53 7.98 1.47
C TRP A 185 17.39 7.15 0.20
N LEU A 186 17.45 7.83 -0.94
CA LEU A 186 17.49 7.20 -2.25
C LEU A 186 18.94 7.18 -2.76
N ASP A 187 19.52 6.00 -2.88
CA ASP A 187 20.79 5.77 -3.56
C ASP A 187 20.51 5.55 -5.06
N VAL A 188 20.79 6.59 -5.84
CA VAL A 188 20.56 6.57 -7.29
C VAL A 188 21.59 5.71 -8.02
N ILE A 189 22.78 5.49 -7.44
CA ILE A 189 23.86 4.72 -8.08
C ILE A 189 23.59 3.22 -7.91
N ASN A 190 23.38 2.79 -6.67
CA ASN A 190 23.14 1.38 -6.37
C ASN A 190 21.67 0.99 -6.52
N LYS A 191 20.82 1.92 -6.97
CA LYS A 191 19.36 1.75 -7.12
C LYS A 191 18.78 1.10 -5.86
N GLY A 192 18.84 1.84 -4.75
CA GLY A 192 18.33 1.38 -3.47
C GLY A 192 17.57 2.46 -2.71
N LEU A 193 16.47 2.10 -2.06
CA LEU A 193 15.74 2.96 -1.13
C LEU A 193 16.05 2.45 0.27
N PHE A 194 16.51 3.35 1.14
CA PHE A 194 16.92 3.03 2.50
C PHE A 194 16.17 3.88 3.51
N ILE A 195 15.98 3.35 4.72
CA ILE A 195 15.47 4.10 5.88
C ILE A 195 16.55 4.17 6.96
N CYS A 196 16.73 5.33 7.58
CA CYS A 196 17.66 5.48 8.68
C CYS A 196 17.04 4.97 9.98
N ASP A 197 17.70 4.04 10.66
CA ASP A 197 17.25 3.47 11.94
C ASP A 197 17.75 4.24 13.18
N GLY A 198 18.42 5.38 12.95
CA GLY A 198 19.09 6.19 13.96
C GLY A 198 20.59 5.86 14.13
N LYS A 199 21.09 4.81 13.47
CA LYS A 199 22.52 4.42 13.50
C LYS A 199 23.05 4.03 12.12
N THR A 200 22.23 3.39 11.30
CA THR A 200 22.57 2.84 9.99
C THR A 200 21.43 2.99 9.01
N TRP A 201 21.78 3.10 7.72
CA TRP A 201 20.80 3.04 6.63
C TRP A 201 20.45 1.59 6.35
N VAL A 202 19.15 1.29 6.39
CA VAL A 202 18.65 -0.07 6.21
C VAL A 202 17.89 -0.15 4.89
N PRO A 203 18.23 -1.11 4.00
CA PRO A 203 17.57 -1.22 2.70
C PRO A 203 16.10 -1.61 2.87
N ILE A 204 15.24 -0.90 2.14
CA ILE A 204 13.81 -1.16 1.98
C ILE A 204 13.54 -1.76 0.60
N LEU A 205 14.17 -1.19 -0.44
CA LEU A 205 14.15 -1.68 -1.81
C LEU A 205 15.60 -1.69 -2.31
N GLN A 206 16.02 -2.77 -2.95
CA GLN A 206 17.32 -2.88 -3.61
C GLN A 206 17.10 -3.55 -4.96
N ALA A 207 17.66 -2.95 -6.01
CA ALA A 207 17.66 -3.55 -7.34
C ALA A 207 18.29 -4.95 -7.28
N LYS A 208 17.63 -5.92 -7.94
CA LYS A 208 18.20 -7.25 -8.17
C LYS A 208 19.28 -7.20 -9.26
N GLU A 209 20.02 -8.30 -9.39
CA GLU A 209 21.14 -8.44 -10.31
C GLU A 209 20.85 -7.87 -11.71
N ARG A 210 21.85 -7.17 -12.25
CA ARG A 210 21.83 -6.61 -13.58
C ARG A 210 21.75 -7.74 -14.61
N LEU A 211 20.82 -7.65 -15.56
CA LEU A 211 20.79 -8.55 -16.72
C LEU A 211 22.08 -8.37 -17.54
N ASP A 212 22.82 -9.47 -17.74
CA ASP A 212 24.11 -9.46 -18.45
C ASP A 212 23.95 -9.24 -19.97
N TYR A 213 22.81 -9.60 -20.54
CA TYR A 213 22.49 -9.40 -21.95
C TYR A 213 20.99 -9.25 -22.18
N LEU A 214 20.64 -8.63 -23.30
CA LEU A 214 19.28 -8.49 -23.82
C LEU A 214 19.24 -9.11 -25.22
N GLU A 215 18.22 -9.91 -25.50
CA GLU A 215 17.95 -10.44 -26.84
C GLU A 215 16.81 -9.63 -27.46
N ASP A 216 17.00 -9.14 -28.67
CA ASP A 216 15.90 -8.54 -29.45
C ASP A 216 14.97 -9.65 -29.92
N TYR A 217 13.77 -9.69 -29.36
CA TYR A 217 12.79 -10.74 -29.60
C TYR A 217 11.84 -10.41 -30.76
N GLN A 218 11.25 -9.22 -30.74
CA GLN A 218 10.23 -8.82 -31.70
C GLN A 218 10.07 -7.31 -31.78
N ASN A 219 9.94 -6.79 -33.01
CA ASN A 219 9.51 -5.42 -33.28
C ASN A 219 7.99 -5.31 -33.39
N LEU A 220 7.36 -4.43 -32.59
CA LEU A 220 5.93 -4.13 -32.64
C LEU A 220 5.70 -2.87 -33.48
N VAL A 221 5.13 -3.03 -34.67
CA VAL A 221 4.82 -1.90 -35.56
C VAL A 221 3.48 -1.28 -35.16
N THR A 222 3.51 0.01 -34.83
CA THR A 222 2.34 0.80 -34.44
C THR A 222 2.01 1.88 -35.47
N ASN A 223 0.79 2.42 -35.41
CA ASN A 223 0.30 3.40 -36.38
C ASN A 223 0.87 4.83 -36.19
N SER A 224 1.54 5.07 -35.07
CA SER A 224 2.26 6.31 -34.75
C SER A 224 3.30 6.04 -33.67
N GLU A 225 3.98 7.09 -33.23
CA GLU A 225 4.89 7.08 -32.09
C GLU A 225 4.21 6.41 -30.87
N THR A 226 4.97 5.57 -30.18
CA THR A 226 4.57 4.85 -28.98
C THR A 226 5.29 5.46 -27.79
N LEU A 227 4.54 5.99 -26.83
CA LEU A 227 5.07 6.68 -25.66
C LEU A 227 5.20 5.76 -24.44
N ASP A 228 4.41 4.69 -24.40
CA ASP A 228 4.38 3.69 -23.32
C ASP A 228 3.88 2.34 -23.84
N VAL A 229 4.24 1.27 -23.14
CA VAL A 229 3.77 -0.10 -23.41
C VAL A 229 3.43 -0.78 -22.08
N GLU A 230 2.15 -1.09 -21.88
CA GLU A 230 1.68 -1.86 -20.73
C GLU A 230 1.50 -3.32 -21.14
N VAL A 231 2.28 -4.23 -20.55
CA VAL A 231 2.18 -5.68 -20.78
C VAL A 231 1.39 -6.31 -19.64
N PHE A 232 0.36 -7.09 -19.98
CA PHE A 232 -0.54 -7.67 -18.98
C PHE A 232 -1.15 -9.00 -19.43
N GLU A 233 -1.52 -9.83 -18.46
CA GLU A 233 -2.18 -11.10 -18.70
C GLU A 233 -3.67 -11.03 -18.36
N ILE A 234 -4.51 -11.58 -19.24
CA ILE A 234 -5.92 -11.84 -18.95
C ILE A 234 -6.06 -13.33 -18.60
N PRO A 235 -6.51 -13.68 -17.38
CA PRO A 235 -6.62 -15.06 -16.95
C PRO A 235 -7.42 -15.93 -17.93
N ASN A 236 -6.83 -17.05 -18.34
CA ASN A 236 -7.38 -18.02 -19.31
C ASN A 236 -7.57 -17.50 -20.75
N ILE A 237 -7.10 -16.29 -21.08
CA ILE A 237 -7.17 -15.74 -22.44
C ILE A 237 -5.76 -15.57 -23.03
N GLY A 238 -4.79 -15.16 -22.21
CA GLY A 238 -3.38 -15.05 -22.59
C GLY A 238 -2.77 -13.68 -22.28
N LEU A 239 -1.56 -13.50 -22.79
CA LEU A 239 -0.74 -12.30 -22.64
C LEU A 239 -1.10 -11.24 -23.69
N PHE A 240 -1.10 -9.98 -23.30
CA PHE A 240 -1.41 -8.82 -24.14
C PHE A 240 -0.40 -7.69 -23.88
N ALA A 241 -0.32 -6.78 -24.84
CA ALA A 241 0.41 -5.52 -24.69
C ALA A 241 -0.44 -4.36 -25.22
N ALA A 242 -0.57 -3.27 -24.46
CA ALA A 242 -1.24 -2.05 -24.90
C ALA A 242 -0.19 -0.97 -25.20
N THR A 243 -0.18 -0.44 -26.42
CA THR A 243 0.75 0.62 -26.81
C THR A 243 0.07 1.99 -26.73
N ALA A 244 0.65 2.93 -26.00
CA ALA A 244 0.16 4.29 -25.89
C ALA A 244 0.60 5.09 -27.12
N ASN A 245 -0.31 5.25 -28.09
CA ASN A 245 0.01 5.87 -29.37
C ASN A 245 -0.41 7.33 -29.47
N LYS A 246 0.46 8.14 -30.10
CA LYS A 246 0.27 9.59 -30.29
C LYS A 246 -0.94 9.96 -31.14
N LYS A 247 -1.11 9.33 -32.32
CA LYS A 247 -2.19 9.70 -33.24
C LYS A 247 -3.53 9.14 -32.76
N PRO A 248 -4.64 9.91 -32.88
CA PRO A 248 -5.92 9.48 -32.34
C PRO A 248 -6.64 8.44 -33.19
N TRP A 249 -6.37 8.39 -34.49
CA TRP A 249 -6.95 7.41 -35.40
C TRP A 249 -5.84 6.71 -36.21
N PRO A 250 -5.80 5.36 -36.23
CA PRO A 250 -6.72 4.43 -35.55
C PRO A 250 -6.56 4.36 -34.01
N GLY A 251 -5.57 5.07 -33.45
CA GLY A 251 -5.35 5.18 -32.01
C GLY A 251 -4.32 4.18 -31.48
N SER A 252 -4.45 3.87 -30.19
CA SER A 252 -3.63 2.88 -29.48
C SER A 252 -3.89 1.45 -29.95
N THR A 253 -2.82 0.69 -30.16
CA THR A 253 -2.90 -0.71 -30.59
C THR A 253 -2.77 -1.63 -29.38
N ILE A 254 -3.71 -2.56 -29.22
CA ILE A 254 -3.62 -3.69 -28.29
C ILE A 254 -3.14 -4.88 -29.10
N PHE A 255 -2.05 -5.49 -28.65
CA PHE A 255 -1.51 -6.73 -29.18
C PHE A 255 -1.90 -7.90 -28.28
N LYS A 256 -2.07 -9.08 -28.88
CA LYS A 256 -2.25 -10.35 -28.18
C LYS A 256 -1.09 -11.26 -28.51
N TRP A 257 -0.59 -11.96 -27.52
CA TRP A 257 0.38 -13.03 -27.72
C TRP A 257 -0.30 -14.27 -28.32
N SER A 258 0.14 -14.67 -29.50
CA SER A 258 -0.27 -15.87 -30.24
C SER A 258 0.95 -16.48 -30.90
N ASP A 259 1.08 -17.81 -30.80
CA ASP A 259 2.09 -18.58 -31.53
C ASP A 259 3.54 -18.05 -31.39
N GLY A 260 3.91 -17.65 -30.16
CA GLY A 260 5.26 -17.20 -29.85
C GLY A 260 5.56 -15.76 -30.28
N LYS A 261 4.56 -14.92 -30.55
CA LYS A 261 4.76 -13.49 -30.87
C LYS A 261 3.52 -12.67 -30.54
N PHE A 262 3.68 -11.36 -30.44
CA PHE A 262 2.58 -10.41 -30.34
C PHE A 262 2.00 -10.06 -31.71
N GLU A 263 0.69 -10.20 -31.87
CA GLU A 263 -0.04 -9.82 -33.08
C GLU A 263 -1.08 -8.73 -32.77
N PRO A 264 -1.31 -7.74 -33.67
CA PRO A 264 -2.33 -6.73 -33.46
C PRO A 264 -3.71 -7.36 -33.24
N TYR A 265 -4.39 -6.95 -32.17
CA TYR A 265 -5.64 -7.56 -31.72
C TYR A 265 -6.82 -6.58 -31.76
N GLN A 266 -6.61 -5.35 -31.30
CA GLN A 266 -7.64 -4.33 -31.21
C GLN A 266 -7.01 -2.94 -31.34
N ASN A 267 -7.63 -2.04 -32.11
CA ASN A 267 -7.31 -0.62 -32.08
C ASN A 267 -8.34 0.13 -31.22
N ILE A 268 -7.86 1.10 -30.45
CA ILE A 268 -8.67 1.94 -29.56
C ILE A 268 -8.33 3.40 -29.86
N THR A 269 -9.32 4.18 -30.28
CA THR A 269 -9.19 5.64 -30.40
C THR A 269 -8.83 6.25 -29.05
N THR A 270 -7.69 6.91 -29.02
CA THR A 270 -7.12 7.62 -27.84
C THR A 270 -6.69 9.01 -28.27
N TYR A 271 -6.33 9.91 -27.36
CA TYR A 271 -5.94 11.28 -27.72
C TYR A 271 -4.56 11.57 -27.16
N GLU A 272 -3.54 11.34 -27.99
CA GLU A 272 -2.13 11.38 -27.59
C GLU A 272 -1.89 10.59 -26.28
N ALA A 273 -2.15 9.27 -26.34
CA ALA A 273 -2.05 8.40 -25.18
C ALA A 273 -0.63 8.42 -24.62
N GLN A 274 -0.49 8.76 -23.35
CA GLN A 274 0.81 8.83 -22.65
C GLN A 274 1.15 7.54 -21.94
N ALA A 275 0.15 6.89 -21.35
CA ALA A 275 0.32 5.68 -20.57
C ALA A 275 -0.93 4.80 -20.59
N TRP A 276 -0.72 3.51 -20.42
CA TRP A 276 -1.77 2.54 -20.10
C TRP A 276 -1.52 1.94 -18.72
N LYS A 277 -2.59 1.71 -17.95
CA LYS A 277 -2.50 0.98 -16.68
C LYS A 277 -3.48 -0.16 -16.64
N HIS A 278 -2.97 -1.38 -16.47
CA HIS A 278 -3.77 -2.57 -16.25
C HIS A 278 -4.03 -2.80 -14.76
N PHE A 279 -5.27 -3.22 -14.44
CA PHE A 279 -5.63 -3.59 -13.08
C PHE A 279 -6.87 -4.50 -13.03
N PHE A 280 -7.06 -5.13 -11.87
CA PHE A 280 -8.21 -5.99 -11.58
C PHE A 280 -9.10 -5.40 -10.49
N ILE A 281 -10.40 -5.66 -10.59
CA ILE A 281 -11.35 -5.53 -9.49
C ILE A 281 -12.10 -6.85 -9.36
N GLY A 282 -11.67 -7.66 -8.40
CA GLY A 282 -12.08 -9.07 -8.34
C GLY A 282 -11.74 -9.78 -9.66
N PRO A 283 -12.70 -10.47 -10.32
CA PRO A 283 -12.44 -11.16 -11.58
C PRO A 283 -12.52 -10.26 -12.83
N GLN A 284 -12.83 -8.96 -12.67
CA GLN A 284 -12.99 -8.04 -13.79
C GLN A 284 -11.64 -7.40 -14.15
N VAL A 285 -11.35 -7.36 -15.45
CA VAL A 285 -10.12 -6.78 -16.01
C VAL A 285 -10.40 -5.41 -16.59
N PHE A 286 -9.56 -4.44 -16.26
CA PHE A 286 -9.65 -3.07 -16.71
C PHE A 286 -8.33 -2.56 -17.28
N LEU A 287 -8.45 -1.55 -18.14
CA LEU A 287 -7.35 -0.73 -18.63
C LEU A 287 -7.74 0.74 -18.48
N ALA A 288 -6.87 1.55 -17.90
CA ALA A 288 -7.00 3.01 -17.93
C ALA A 288 -5.99 3.60 -18.92
N VAL A 289 -6.43 4.52 -19.78
CA VAL A 289 -5.55 5.30 -20.65
C VAL A 289 -5.42 6.73 -20.13
N ALA A 290 -4.20 7.25 -20.10
CA ALA A 290 -3.92 8.66 -19.86
C ALA A 290 -3.93 9.40 -21.21
N ASN A 291 -4.99 10.18 -21.48
CA ASN A 291 -5.05 11.01 -22.67
C ASN A 291 -4.47 12.40 -22.38
N PHE A 292 -3.52 12.83 -23.19
CA PHE A 292 -2.90 14.13 -23.06
C PHE A 292 -3.68 15.23 -23.78
N GLU A 293 -4.22 14.90 -24.96
CA GLU A 293 -4.89 15.88 -25.81
C GLU A 293 -6.41 15.82 -25.68
N LYS A 294 -7.06 16.90 -26.09
CA LYS A 294 -8.51 16.98 -26.16
C LYS A 294 -9.03 16.19 -27.35
N ASN A 295 -10.27 15.73 -27.25
CA ASN A 295 -10.96 15.15 -28.39
C ASN A 295 -11.37 16.20 -29.43
N GLU A 296 -11.98 15.74 -30.52
CA GLU A 296 -12.50 16.58 -31.61
C GLU A 296 -13.60 17.56 -31.17
N ARG A 297 -14.19 17.33 -29.99
CA ARG A 297 -15.20 18.20 -29.37
C ARG A 297 -14.61 19.13 -28.31
N ASN A 298 -13.28 19.26 -28.28
CA ASN A 298 -12.53 20.07 -27.31
C ASN A 298 -12.77 19.66 -25.84
N GLN A 299 -13.05 18.38 -25.60
CA GLN A 299 -13.25 17.80 -24.27
C GLN A 299 -11.99 17.07 -23.82
N GLU A 300 -11.59 17.30 -22.57
CA GLU A 300 -10.41 16.71 -21.96
C GLU A 300 -10.82 15.62 -20.96
N TYR A 301 -10.47 14.38 -21.24
CA TYR A 301 -10.79 13.24 -20.37
C TYR A 301 -9.94 12.02 -20.70
N SER A 302 -9.75 11.20 -19.68
CA SER A 302 -9.17 9.87 -19.76
C SER A 302 -10.28 8.81 -19.72
N VAL A 303 -9.96 7.60 -20.14
CA VAL A 303 -10.96 6.53 -20.30
C VAL A 303 -10.53 5.27 -19.59
N ILE A 304 -11.45 4.70 -18.82
CA ILE A 304 -11.35 3.34 -18.30
C ILE A 304 -12.10 2.43 -19.25
N TYR A 305 -11.44 1.36 -19.68
CA TYR A 305 -11.98 0.27 -20.47
C TYR A 305 -12.10 -0.97 -19.61
N ARG A 306 -13.09 -1.81 -19.91
CA ARG A 306 -13.29 -3.11 -19.28
C ARG A 306 -13.23 -4.21 -20.32
N TRP A 307 -12.60 -5.33 -19.99
CA TRP A 307 -12.63 -6.52 -20.84
C TRP A 307 -14.05 -7.10 -20.93
N SER A 308 -14.57 -7.25 -22.15
CA SER A 308 -15.84 -7.92 -22.39
C SER A 308 -15.61 -9.38 -22.74
N ARG A 309 -15.89 -10.30 -21.81
CA ARG A 309 -15.80 -11.76 -22.07
C ARG A 309 -16.66 -12.23 -23.24
N ARG A 310 -17.80 -11.56 -23.50
CA ARG A 310 -18.69 -11.88 -24.63
C ARG A 310 -18.15 -11.42 -25.97
N LYS A 311 -17.55 -10.23 -26.02
CA LYS A 311 -17.02 -9.64 -27.27
C LYS A 311 -15.54 -9.96 -27.50
N LEU A 312 -14.88 -10.56 -26.50
CA LEU A 312 -13.44 -10.80 -26.45
C LEU A 312 -12.65 -9.54 -26.86
N ARG A 313 -12.97 -8.40 -26.23
CA ARG A 313 -12.27 -7.14 -26.49
C ARG A 313 -12.52 -6.15 -25.36
N PHE A 314 -11.67 -5.13 -25.26
CA PHE A 314 -11.89 -4.01 -24.37
C PHE A 314 -13.02 -3.12 -24.87
N VAL A 315 -13.92 -2.73 -23.98
CA VAL A 315 -15.03 -1.81 -24.24
C VAL A 315 -14.99 -0.66 -23.26
N LEU A 316 -15.38 0.54 -23.71
CA LEU A 316 -15.44 1.71 -22.84
C LEU A 316 -16.30 1.41 -21.61
N TYR A 317 -15.76 1.74 -20.44
CA TYR A 317 -16.43 1.55 -19.15
C TYR A 317 -16.82 2.89 -18.54
N GLN A 318 -15.86 3.81 -18.39
CA GLN A 318 -16.08 5.09 -17.73
C GLN A 318 -15.18 6.16 -18.35
N ARG A 319 -15.67 7.40 -18.46
CA ARG A 319 -14.85 8.58 -18.77
C ARG A 319 -14.62 9.36 -17.48
N LEU A 320 -13.39 9.79 -17.25
CA LEU A 320 -13.00 10.60 -16.11
C LEU A 320 -12.42 11.91 -16.62
N ALA A 321 -12.93 13.04 -16.11
CA ALA A 321 -12.34 14.35 -16.40
C ALA A 321 -10.90 14.39 -15.87
N THR A 322 -9.97 14.69 -16.76
CA THR A 322 -8.53 14.75 -16.49
C THR A 322 -7.93 15.88 -17.31
N HIS A 323 -6.73 16.35 -16.95
CA HIS A 323 -6.08 17.48 -17.59
C HIS A 323 -4.67 17.11 -18.04
N SER A 324 -4.49 16.99 -19.35
CA SER A 324 -3.26 16.57 -20.02
C SER A 324 -2.62 15.40 -19.29
N ALA A 325 -3.39 14.32 -19.12
CA ALA A 325 -3.01 13.23 -18.23
C ALA A 325 -1.75 12.53 -18.76
N ARG A 326 -0.77 12.34 -17.89
CA ARG A 326 0.51 11.69 -18.22
C ARG A 326 0.56 10.23 -17.79
N ASP A 327 -0.08 9.90 -16.68
CA ASP A 327 0.04 8.59 -16.07
C ASP A 327 -1.20 8.22 -15.24
N TRP A 328 -1.39 6.91 -15.06
CA TRP A 328 -2.34 6.31 -14.14
C TRP A 328 -1.65 5.28 -13.26
N GLU A 329 -1.80 5.42 -11.95
CA GLU A 329 -1.36 4.39 -11.00
C GLU A 329 -2.55 3.70 -10.34
N ALA A 330 -2.51 2.37 -10.31
CA ALA A 330 -3.59 1.54 -9.80
C ALA A 330 -3.12 0.71 -8.62
N PHE A 331 -3.77 0.87 -7.48
CA PHE A 331 -3.32 0.27 -6.24
C PHE A 331 -4.49 -0.14 -5.34
N GLN A 332 -4.19 -1.00 -4.37
CA GLN A 332 -5.16 -1.47 -3.39
C GLN A 332 -4.66 -1.25 -1.97
N ILE A 333 -5.56 -0.79 -1.10
CA ILE A 333 -5.28 -0.62 0.32
C ILE A 333 -6.42 -1.25 1.11
N SER A 334 -6.10 -2.22 1.96
CA SER A 334 -7.10 -2.93 2.79
C SER A 334 -8.27 -3.51 1.99
N GLY A 335 -8.01 -4.00 0.76
CA GLY A 335 -9.01 -4.57 -0.14
C GLY A 335 -9.84 -3.54 -0.94
N GLU A 336 -9.64 -2.25 -0.72
CA GLU A 336 -10.26 -1.18 -1.50
C GLU A 336 -9.37 -0.82 -2.69
N THR A 337 -9.97 -0.58 -3.87
CA THR A 337 -9.24 -0.26 -5.10
C THR A 337 -9.24 1.24 -5.38
N PHE A 338 -8.08 1.77 -5.76
CA PHE A 338 -7.87 3.18 -6.05
C PHE A 338 -7.17 3.36 -7.41
N LEU A 339 -7.36 4.53 -8.00
CA LEU A 339 -6.64 5.01 -9.18
C LEU A 339 -6.14 6.43 -8.94
N ALA A 340 -4.85 6.70 -9.12
CA ALA A 340 -4.31 8.06 -9.13
C ALA A 340 -4.01 8.49 -10.57
N VAL A 341 -4.43 9.69 -10.96
CA VAL A 341 -4.07 10.30 -12.26
C VAL A 341 -3.03 11.39 -12.08
N ALA A 342 -2.01 11.41 -12.94
CA ALA A 342 -1.06 12.52 -13.04
C ALA A 342 -1.60 13.57 -14.01
N ASN A 343 -2.24 14.62 -13.48
CA ASN A 343 -2.68 15.74 -14.29
C ASN A 343 -1.53 16.73 -14.50
N HIS A 344 -1.11 16.91 -15.76
CA HIS A 344 0.09 17.68 -16.08
C HIS A 344 -0.17 19.19 -16.12
N ARG A 345 -1.23 19.62 -16.82
CA ARG A 345 -1.61 21.03 -16.96
C ARG A 345 -3.05 21.18 -17.44
N GLU A 346 -3.64 22.33 -17.17
CA GLU A 346 -4.90 22.79 -17.77
C GLU A 346 -4.64 24.11 -18.51
N GLY A 347 -4.73 24.08 -19.84
CA GLY A 347 -4.22 25.19 -20.66
C GLY A 347 -2.72 25.39 -20.41
N ASP A 348 -2.33 26.62 -20.05
CA ASP A 348 -0.95 26.97 -19.72
C ASP A 348 -0.61 26.77 -18.23
N ASN A 349 -1.61 26.50 -17.38
CA ASN A 349 -1.39 26.33 -15.94
C ASN A 349 -0.91 24.91 -15.63
N HIS A 350 0.34 24.79 -15.19
CA HIS A 350 0.94 23.52 -14.77
C HIS A 350 0.79 23.23 -13.27
N ASN A 351 0.26 24.18 -12.47
CA ASN A 351 0.00 23.98 -11.05
C ASN A 351 -1.47 23.64 -10.83
N ILE A 352 -1.79 22.36 -11.01
CA ILE A 352 -3.15 21.85 -10.92
C ILE A 352 -3.20 20.62 -10.03
N ASP A 353 -4.40 20.28 -9.58
CA ASP A 353 -4.63 19.11 -8.76
C ASP A 353 -4.59 17.83 -9.60
N SER A 354 -3.84 16.86 -9.09
CA SER A 354 -4.01 15.45 -9.43
C SER A 354 -5.10 14.83 -8.57
N ILE A 355 -5.72 13.75 -9.04
CA ILE A 355 -6.91 13.17 -8.41
C ILE A 355 -6.66 11.70 -8.07
N ILE A 356 -7.00 11.31 -6.84
CA ILE A 356 -7.13 9.93 -6.42
C ILE A 356 -8.61 9.58 -6.46
N TYR A 357 -8.96 8.60 -7.28
CA TYR A 357 -10.27 8.00 -7.36
C TYR A 357 -10.31 6.72 -6.52
N LYS A 358 -11.48 6.42 -5.95
CA LYS A 358 -11.77 5.19 -5.23
C LYS A 358 -12.91 4.46 -5.92
N TRP A 359 -12.79 3.15 -6.03
CA TRP A 359 -13.85 2.29 -6.52
C TRP A 359 -15.01 2.23 -5.52
N ASN A 360 -16.21 2.57 -5.97
CA ASN A 360 -17.43 2.40 -5.19
C ASN A 360 -18.11 1.08 -5.60
N PRO A 361 -18.20 0.07 -4.71
CA PRO A 361 -18.79 -1.23 -5.06
C PRO A 361 -20.31 -1.17 -5.30
N ASN A 362 -21.00 -0.16 -4.77
CA ASN A 362 -22.44 0.01 -4.93
C ASN A 362 -22.79 0.57 -6.31
N THR A 363 -22.13 1.66 -6.70
CA THR A 363 -22.34 2.30 -8.01
C THR A 363 -21.55 1.59 -9.12
N ARG A 364 -20.53 0.80 -8.75
CA ARG A 364 -19.56 0.17 -9.66
C ARG A 364 -18.84 1.20 -10.51
N LEU A 365 -18.52 2.36 -9.96
CA LEU A 365 -17.82 3.44 -10.64
C LEU A 365 -16.63 3.90 -9.81
N PHE A 366 -15.64 4.48 -10.48
CA PHE A 366 -14.61 5.25 -9.82
C PHE A 366 -15.14 6.65 -9.49
N GLU A 367 -15.04 7.02 -8.22
CA GLU A 367 -15.49 8.30 -7.68
C GLU A 367 -14.29 9.04 -7.09
N ARG A 368 -14.29 10.38 -7.15
CA ARG A 368 -13.17 11.17 -6.61
C ARG A 368 -13.11 10.96 -5.09
N ASN A 369 -11.96 10.53 -4.60
CA ASN A 369 -11.72 10.29 -3.18
C ASN A 369 -10.90 11.40 -2.55
N GLN A 370 -9.87 11.87 -3.24
CA GLN A 370 -8.99 12.93 -2.75
C GLN A 370 -8.38 13.71 -3.93
N THR A 371 -8.18 15.01 -3.75
CA THR A 371 -7.36 15.84 -4.64
C THR A 371 -6.02 16.13 -3.99
N ILE A 372 -4.96 16.15 -4.79
CA ILE A 372 -3.59 16.43 -4.35
C ILE A 372 -3.00 17.52 -5.23
N PRO A 373 -2.58 18.66 -4.66
CA PRO A 373 -1.90 19.71 -5.40
C PRO A 373 -0.58 19.22 -5.99
N THR A 374 -0.45 19.32 -7.30
CA THR A 374 0.72 18.89 -8.07
C THR A 374 1.21 19.97 -9.03
N SER A 375 2.43 19.82 -9.54
CA SER A 375 3.05 20.78 -10.45
C SER A 375 3.67 20.03 -11.63
N GLY A 376 3.00 20.05 -12.77
CA GLY A 376 3.45 19.34 -13.96
C GLY A 376 3.61 17.86 -13.64
N ALA A 377 2.60 17.24 -13.02
CA ALA A 377 2.67 15.84 -12.61
C ALA A 377 2.99 14.97 -13.83
N TYR A 378 3.98 14.11 -13.68
CA TYR A 378 4.46 13.26 -14.77
C TYR A 378 4.12 11.80 -14.51
N ASP A 379 4.20 11.37 -13.26
CA ASP A 379 4.10 9.95 -12.90
C ASP A 379 3.62 9.80 -11.47
N TRP A 380 2.84 8.75 -11.21
CA TRP A 380 2.49 8.28 -9.87
C TRP A 380 3.03 6.88 -9.65
N GLU A 381 3.53 6.61 -8.45
CA GLU A 381 3.92 5.25 -8.07
C GLU A 381 3.47 4.92 -6.66
N PHE A 382 2.90 3.73 -6.50
CA PHE A 382 2.41 3.22 -5.23
C PHE A 382 3.35 2.14 -4.71
N PHE A 383 3.65 2.18 -3.41
CA PHE A 383 4.37 1.09 -2.75
C PHE A 383 3.97 0.97 -1.28
N THR A 384 4.34 -0.16 -0.69
CA THR A 384 4.12 -0.42 0.73
C THR A 384 5.44 -0.68 1.45
N ILE A 385 5.57 -0.15 2.66
CA ILE A 385 6.64 -0.53 3.59
C ILE A 385 5.96 -1.09 4.84
N GLY A 386 6.03 -2.41 5.03
CA GLY A 386 5.25 -3.07 6.08
C GLY A 386 3.75 -2.78 5.95
N PRO A 387 3.06 -2.32 7.01
CA PRO A 387 1.63 -2.00 6.94
C PRO A 387 1.32 -0.62 6.33
N TYR A 388 2.34 0.17 5.98
CA TYR A 388 2.15 1.54 5.53
C TYR A 388 2.10 1.60 4.01
N SER A 389 1.10 2.33 3.53
CA SER A 389 0.88 2.59 2.12
C SER A 389 1.41 3.97 1.77
N PHE A 390 2.26 4.03 0.75
CA PHE A 390 2.86 5.25 0.24
C PHE A 390 2.48 5.46 -1.21
N LEU A 391 2.42 6.73 -1.60
CA LEU A 391 2.15 7.15 -2.97
C LEU A 391 3.11 8.30 -3.30
N VAL A 392 3.79 8.25 -4.43
CA VAL A 392 4.78 9.25 -4.82
C VAL A 392 4.41 9.85 -6.16
N VAL A 393 4.53 11.17 -6.26
CA VAL A 393 4.41 11.89 -7.53
C VAL A 393 5.74 12.46 -7.98
N ALA A 394 6.04 12.26 -9.25
CA ALA A 394 7.08 13.00 -9.95
C ALA A 394 6.52 14.34 -10.47
N ASN A 395 6.86 15.43 -9.80
CA ASN A 395 6.56 16.78 -10.29
C ASN A 395 7.74 17.28 -11.14
N THR A 396 7.49 17.74 -12.36
CA THR A 396 8.58 18.15 -13.27
C THR A 396 8.63 19.63 -13.63
N PHE A 397 7.51 20.36 -13.56
CA PHE A 397 7.47 21.76 -13.98
C PHE A 397 6.30 22.51 -13.35
N ASN A 398 6.54 23.70 -12.82
CA ASN A 398 5.51 24.55 -12.20
C ASN A 398 5.06 25.73 -13.07
N GLY A 399 5.37 25.72 -14.38
CA GLY A 399 5.12 26.85 -15.28
C GLY A 399 6.29 27.84 -15.41
N THR A 400 7.26 27.82 -14.49
CA THR A 400 8.43 28.73 -14.53
C THR A 400 9.77 28.02 -14.39
N SER A 401 9.83 26.93 -13.63
CA SER A 401 11.06 26.22 -13.31
C SER A 401 10.84 24.70 -13.24
N THR A 402 11.87 23.94 -13.62
CA THR A 402 11.96 22.50 -13.43
C THR A 402 12.64 22.09 -12.12
N ARG A 403 13.22 23.07 -11.40
CA ARG A 403 13.80 22.86 -10.06
C ARG A 403 12.69 22.85 -9.01
N ILE A 404 11.94 21.77 -8.95
CA ILE A 404 10.83 21.59 -8.02
C ILE A 404 10.97 20.27 -7.27
N TYR A 405 10.05 20.04 -6.33
CA TYR A 405 10.07 18.85 -5.48
C TYR A 405 9.07 17.80 -5.98
N SER A 406 9.55 16.58 -6.18
CA SER A 406 8.71 15.40 -6.16
C SER A 406 8.28 15.11 -4.71
N ARG A 407 7.13 14.47 -4.52
CA ARG A 407 6.51 14.35 -3.18
C ARG A 407 6.11 12.93 -2.88
N ILE A 408 6.50 12.44 -1.72
CA ILE A 408 6.08 11.18 -1.13
C ILE A 408 4.93 11.47 -0.17
N TYR A 409 3.85 10.72 -0.28
CA TYR A 409 2.69 10.76 0.60
C TYR A 409 2.55 9.44 1.35
N ILE A 410 2.06 9.50 2.58
CA ILE A 410 1.71 8.32 3.40
C ILE A 410 0.20 8.31 3.66
N GLN A 411 -0.42 7.13 3.58
CA GLN A 411 -1.84 6.97 3.88
C GLN A 411 -2.08 6.93 5.40
N LEU A 412 -2.84 7.89 5.93
CA LEU A 412 -3.22 8.00 7.34
C LEU A 412 -4.70 8.37 7.45
N GLY A 413 -5.47 7.58 8.20
CA GLY A 413 -6.90 7.83 8.39
C GLY A 413 -7.71 7.85 7.09
N GLY A 414 -7.34 7.01 6.12
CA GLY A 414 -8.01 6.92 4.81
C GLY A 414 -7.61 7.99 3.78
N MET A 415 -6.68 8.89 4.11
CA MET A 415 -6.21 9.94 3.20
C MET A 415 -4.69 9.92 3.05
N PHE A 416 -4.19 10.29 1.88
CA PHE A 416 -2.76 10.51 1.65
C PHE A 416 -2.34 11.88 2.18
N ARG A 417 -1.32 11.90 3.03
CA ARG A 417 -0.75 13.13 3.60
C ARG A 417 0.71 13.23 3.20
N LEU A 418 1.18 14.45 2.95
CA LEU A 418 2.58 14.68 2.59
C LEU A 418 3.48 14.09 3.68
N PHE A 419 4.39 13.23 3.27
CA PHE A 419 5.37 12.59 4.13
C PHE A 419 6.75 13.23 3.93
N GLN A 420 7.17 13.38 2.67
CA GLN A 420 8.51 13.85 2.35
C GLN A 420 8.58 14.53 0.98
N SER A 421 9.51 15.46 0.80
CA SER A 421 9.81 16.12 -0.47
C SER A 421 11.19 15.68 -0.98
N ILE A 422 11.29 15.43 -2.29
CA ILE A 422 12.50 15.02 -2.99
C ILE A 422 12.86 16.14 -3.99
N PRO A 423 13.99 16.86 -3.83
CA PRO A 423 14.40 17.85 -4.82
C PRO A 423 14.74 17.15 -6.13
N VAL A 424 14.13 17.58 -7.24
CA VAL A 424 14.40 16.99 -8.56
C VAL A 424 15.69 17.58 -9.13
N SER A 425 16.76 16.80 -9.13
CA SER A 425 17.79 16.86 -10.18
C SER A 425 17.34 16.01 -11.37
N SER A 426 17.78 16.35 -12.58
CA SER A 426 17.27 15.87 -13.88
C SER A 426 17.26 14.34 -14.11
N GLN A 427 17.70 13.52 -13.16
CA GLN A 427 17.79 12.05 -13.26
C GLN A 427 16.82 11.29 -12.32
N LEU A 428 16.16 11.97 -11.39
CA LEU A 428 15.39 11.32 -10.31
C LEU A 428 14.07 10.63 -10.69
N PRO A 429 13.21 11.20 -11.55
CA PRO A 429 11.89 10.61 -11.84
C PRO A 429 11.97 9.18 -12.40
N CYS A 430 12.92 8.93 -13.30
CA CYS A 430 13.15 7.61 -13.89
C CYS A 430 13.69 6.59 -12.87
N SER A 431 14.57 7.03 -11.96
CA SER A 431 15.20 6.12 -10.99
C SER A 431 14.23 5.59 -9.92
N LEU A 432 13.24 6.39 -9.50
CA LEU A 432 12.29 5.97 -8.48
C LEU A 432 11.25 4.97 -9.01
N LYS A 433 10.75 5.19 -10.24
CA LYS A 433 9.85 4.25 -10.92
C LYS A 433 10.53 2.89 -11.12
N GLN A 434 11.77 2.90 -11.61
CA GLN A 434 12.53 1.68 -11.80
C GLN A 434 12.74 0.93 -10.48
N LEU A 435 13.03 1.65 -9.40
CA LEU A 435 13.24 1.06 -8.08
C LEU A 435 11.98 0.46 -7.43
N ILE A 436 10.81 1.03 -7.71
CA ILE A 436 9.53 0.54 -7.16
C ILE A 436 9.02 -0.67 -7.95
N LYS A 437 9.29 -0.73 -9.26
CA LYS A 437 8.80 -1.80 -10.14
C LYS A 437 9.70 -3.04 -10.22
N GLU A 438 11.00 -2.93 -9.95
CA GLU A 438 11.99 -4.04 -9.88
C GLU A 438 12.08 -4.64 -8.47
#